data_AF-A0A960Y920-F1
#
_entry.id   AF-A0A960Y920-F1
#
_cell.length_a   1.000
_cell.length_b   1.000
_cell.length_c   1.000
_cell.angle_alpha   90.00
_cell.angle_beta   90.00
_cell.angle_gamma   90.00
#
_symmetry.space_group_name_H-M   'P 1'
#
loop_
_entity.id
_entity.type
_entity.pdbx_description
1 polymer ?
#
loop_
_entity_poly.entity_id
_entity_poly.type
_entity_poly.pdbx_seq_one_letter_code
_entity_poly.pdbx_strand_id
1 'polypeptide(L)'
;MQFLAWLAVNVAMIFAAIGAAARLDRDDEPAMRLVFALTAYPAMIVAAGLLPAAFGMFSPLLSLIVAAAMSAALLAWSRRETAAIDFRAAVGRAGTFLKSDPFVGVSLFFLLVVVIWRIRFFLHPNASIDSAYYHIPLALNWYKEGTIWWTQTPYWSYFGNGEMLIVWSLIPFGADLLINLQSLFVWPLFCAATFTVTRLTGLDARTAAFVTCGFGGMRVIGEQLTLQKNDIFVAAMILAATVFLLRHLKSRTALARVGFALAIAGAAGAKVLVWPILAFLVAAFFVVDFRGTGEGKSKWLAPAALVVSYLVLVFPWMLRNGVLIGNPVHPAPWPGAEKIGIGRPVWPETLMANITNTDILSLG
;
A
#
# COMPACT_ATOMS: atom_id res chain seq x y z
N MET A 1 18.67 9.97 17.15
CA MET A 1 18.42 8.53 17.44
C MET A 1 17.20 7.99 16.68
N GLN A 2 16.07 8.71 16.64
CA GLN A 2 14.85 8.26 15.92
C GLN A 2 15.08 7.90 14.45
N PHE A 3 15.83 8.72 13.68
CA PHE A 3 16.19 8.39 12.30
C PHE A 3 16.90 7.04 12.14
N LEU A 4 17.88 6.75 13.00
CA LEU A 4 18.62 5.47 12.94
C LEU A 4 17.73 4.28 13.30
N ALA A 5 16.84 4.43 14.30
CA ALA A 5 15.87 3.41 14.64
C ALA A 5 14.88 3.17 13.49
N TRP A 6 14.35 4.24 12.89
CA TRP A 6 13.49 4.17 11.71
C TRP A 6 14.20 3.46 10.54
N LEU A 7 15.45 3.83 10.24
CA LEU A 7 16.22 3.20 9.18
C LEU A 7 16.45 1.70 9.46
N ALA A 8 16.87 1.35 10.67
CA ALA A 8 17.10 -0.04 11.08
C ALA A 8 15.81 -0.88 10.98
N VAL A 9 14.67 -0.32 11.40
CA VAL A 9 13.36 -0.98 11.30
C VAL A 9 12.97 -1.19 9.83
N ASN A 10 13.14 -0.19 8.95
CA ASN A 10 12.85 -0.37 7.52
C ASN A 10 13.69 -1.48 6.89
N VAL A 11 14.99 -1.54 7.22
CA VAL A 11 15.88 -2.62 6.77
C VAL A 11 15.37 -3.98 7.29
N ALA A 12 15.02 -4.08 8.57
CA ALA A 12 14.48 -5.30 9.16
C ALA A 12 13.15 -5.73 8.51
N MET A 13 12.25 -4.80 8.21
CA MET A 13 10.97 -5.06 7.52
C MET A 13 11.19 -5.59 6.11
N ILE A 14 12.14 -5.03 5.36
CA ILE A 14 12.49 -5.51 4.02
C ILE A 14 13.00 -6.96 4.10
N PHE A 15 13.93 -7.26 5.00
CA PHE A 15 14.43 -8.62 5.18
C PHE A 15 13.34 -9.59 5.68
N ALA A 16 12.45 -9.13 6.57
CA ALA A 16 11.31 -9.90 7.05
C ALA A 16 10.34 -10.25 5.90
N ALA A 17 10.01 -9.28 5.05
CA ALA A 17 9.13 -9.46 3.90
C ALA A 17 9.74 -10.41 2.86
N ILE A 18 11.04 -10.27 2.58
CA ILE A 18 11.81 -11.16 1.69
C ILE A 18 11.86 -12.59 2.26
N GLY A 19 12.15 -12.73 3.56
CA GLY A 19 12.17 -14.02 4.25
C GLY A 19 10.80 -14.70 4.25
N ALA A 20 9.74 -13.95 4.53
CA ALA A 20 8.37 -14.43 4.46
C ALA A 20 7.99 -14.93 3.06
N ALA A 21 8.37 -14.20 2.00
CA ALA A 21 8.18 -14.65 0.62
C ALA A 21 8.86 -16.00 0.36
N ALA A 22 10.14 -16.13 0.73
CA ALA A 22 10.90 -17.36 0.55
C ALA A 22 10.35 -18.53 1.38
N ARG A 23 9.78 -18.24 2.56
CA ARG A 23 9.18 -19.25 3.45
C ARG A 23 7.84 -19.76 2.97
N LEU A 24 7.01 -18.88 2.38
CA LEU A 24 5.70 -19.23 1.84
C LEU A 24 5.83 -20.08 0.58
N ASP A 25 6.78 -19.75 -0.29
CA ASP A 25 7.10 -20.57 -1.45
C ASP A 25 8.53 -20.30 -1.94
N ARG A 26 9.44 -21.23 -1.64
CA ARG A 26 10.87 -21.11 -1.97
C ARG A 26 11.12 -21.30 -3.47
N ASP A 27 10.33 -22.16 -4.09
CA ASP A 27 10.50 -22.63 -5.47
C ASP A 27 9.72 -21.76 -6.47
N ASP A 28 8.95 -20.78 -5.99
CA ASP A 28 8.30 -19.79 -6.83
C ASP A 28 9.32 -18.88 -7.56
N GLU A 29 8.85 -18.33 -8.67
CA GLU A 29 9.59 -17.43 -9.55
C GLU A 29 10.10 -16.22 -8.74
N PRO A 30 11.36 -15.80 -8.91
CA PRO A 30 11.93 -14.66 -8.18
C PRO A 30 11.09 -13.38 -8.28
N ALA A 31 10.45 -13.14 -9.42
CA ALA A 31 9.55 -12.00 -9.62
C ALA A 31 8.33 -12.06 -8.68
N MET A 32 7.73 -13.24 -8.48
CA MET A 32 6.60 -13.40 -7.56
C MET A 32 6.99 -13.11 -6.11
N ARG A 33 8.16 -13.60 -5.68
CA ARG A 33 8.69 -13.31 -4.35
C ARG A 33 9.00 -11.83 -4.15
N LEU A 34 9.51 -11.16 -5.19
CA LEU A 34 9.74 -9.72 -5.17
C LEU A 34 8.41 -8.94 -5.02
N VAL A 35 7.39 -9.27 -5.81
CA VAL A 35 6.06 -8.64 -5.70
C VAL A 35 5.47 -8.87 -4.30
N PHE A 36 5.62 -10.07 -3.73
CA PHE A 36 5.19 -10.33 -2.35
C PHE A 36 5.93 -9.45 -1.34
N ALA A 37 7.25 -9.41 -1.39
CA ALA A 37 8.04 -8.61 -0.46
C ALA A 37 7.67 -7.12 -0.53
N LEU A 38 7.50 -6.61 -1.76
CA LEU A 38 7.10 -5.23 -2.02
C LEU A 38 5.64 -4.93 -1.67
N THR A 39 4.77 -5.94 -1.57
CA THR A 39 3.38 -5.81 -1.08
C THR A 39 3.36 -5.83 0.45
N ALA A 40 4.09 -6.77 1.05
CA ALA A 40 4.13 -6.97 2.49
C ALA A 40 4.78 -5.79 3.21
N TYR A 41 5.83 -5.18 2.64
CA TYR A 41 6.53 -4.05 3.25
C TYR A 41 5.60 -2.84 3.57
N PRO A 42 4.88 -2.23 2.61
CA PRO A 42 3.94 -1.16 2.93
C PRO A 42 2.78 -1.64 3.80
N ALA A 43 2.31 -2.90 3.66
CA ALA A 43 1.29 -3.45 4.55
C ALA A 43 1.76 -3.52 6.01
N MET A 44 3.02 -3.86 6.25
CA MET A 44 3.61 -3.85 7.59
C MET A 44 3.74 -2.42 8.14
N ILE A 45 4.07 -1.42 7.30
CA ILE A 45 4.10 0.00 7.72
C ILE A 45 2.70 0.43 8.18
N VAL A 46 1.69 0.16 7.35
CA VAL A 46 0.29 0.48 7.66
C VAL A 46 -0.14 -0.20 8.94
N ALA A 47 0.10 -1.50 9.09
CA ALA A 47 -0.24 -2.23 10.30
C ALA A 47 0.46 -1.66 11.56
N ALA A 48 1.74 -1.31 11.45
CA ALA A 48 2.51 -0.77 12.56
C ALA A 48 2.00 0.58 13.06
N GLY A 49 1.49 1.44 12.16
CA GLY A 49 0.82 2.68 12.55
C GLY A 49 -0.62 2.45 13.01
N LEU A 50 -1.38 1.63 12.27
CA LEU A 50 -2.83 1.51 12.45
C LEU A 50 -3.21 0.72 13.70
N LEU A 51 -2.47 -0.33 14.06
CA LEU A 51 -2.74 -1.13 15.25
C LEU A 51 -2.72 -0.29 16.54
N PRO A 52 -1.65 0.46 16.89
CA PRO A 52 -1.67 1.32 18.07
C PRO A 52 -2.67 2.47 17.93
N ALA A 53 -2.84 3.03 16.73
CA ALA A 53 -3.79 4.11 16.48
C ALA A 53 -5.24 3.70 16.72
N ALA A 54 -5.61 2.46 16.41
CA ALA A 54 -6.93 1.90 16.65
C ALA A 54 -7.32 1.95 18.14
N PHE A 55 -6.33 1.88 19.04
CA PHE A 55 -6.55 1.97 20.49
C PHE A 55 -6.33 3.39 21.05
N GLY A 56 -6.18 4.41 20.19
CA GLY A 56 -5.90 5.78 20.63
C GLY A 56 -4.51 5.96 21.24
N MET A 57 -3.57 5.05 20.91
CA MET A 57 -2.20 5.05 21.45
C MET A 57 -1.17 5.33 20.35
N PHE A 58 -1.51 6.07 19.30
CA PHE A 58 -0.56 6.31 18.23
C PHE A 58 0.62 7.17 18.73
N SER A 59 1.83 6.68 18.52
CA SER A 59 3.04 7.50 18.66
C SER A 59 4.12 7.00 17.70
N PRO A 60 5.09 7.86 17.31
CA PRO A 60 6.21 7.45 16.46
C PRO A 60 7.00 6.29 17.07
N LEU A 61 7.28 6.35 18.38
CA LEU A 61 8.04 5.31 19.08
C LEU A 61 7.28 3.98 19.11
N LEU A 62 5.99 4.00 19.47
CA LEU A 62 5.20 2.77 19.52
C LEU A 62 5.06 2.14 18.12
N SER A 63 4.89 2.96 17.08
CA SER A 63 4.86 2.47 15.69
C SER A 63 6.18 1.77 15.31
N LEU A 64 7.33 2.33 15.69
CA LEU A 64 8.63 1.70 15.49
C LEU A 64 8.78 0.39 16.27
N ILE A 65 8.30 0.34 17.53
CA ILE A 65 8.33 -0.87 18.36
C ILE A 65 7.48 -1.98 17.73
N VAL A 66 6.25 -1.66 17.31
CA VAL A 66 5.34 -2.62 16.66
C VAL A 66 5.96 -3.13 15.36
N ALA A 67 6.48 -2.25 14.51
CA ALA A 67 7.16 -2.64 13.27
C ALA A 67 8.40 -3.52 13.52
N ALA A 68 9.20 -3.19 14.54
CA ALA A 68 10.35 -4.00 14.94
C ALA A 68 9.92 -5.39 15.44
N ALA A 69 8.88 -5.47 16.26
CA ALA A 69 8.34 -6.73 16.78
C ALA A 69 7.77 -7.60 15.66
N MET A 70 6.99 -7.03 14.74
CA MET A 70 6.48 -7.72 13.56
C MET A 70 7.62 -8.25 12.68
N SER A 71 8.65 -7.44 12.44
CA SER A 71 9.82 -7.83 11.65
C SER A 71 10.60 -8.95 12.33
N ALA A 72 10.84 -8.86 13.63
CA ALA A 72 11.53 -9.89 14.40
C ALA A 72 10.77 -11.21 14.40
N ALA A 73 9.44 -11.18 14.56
CA ALA A 73 8.59 -12.37 14.50
C ALA A 73 8.65 -13.04 13.12
N LEU A 74 8.55 -12.26 12.04
CA LEU A 74 8.63 -12.78 10.67
C LEU A 74 10.03 -13.33 10.35
N LEU A 75 11.10 -12.64 10.75
CA LEU A 75 12.47 -13.11 10.57
C LEU A 75 12.75 -14.39 11.36
N ALA A 76 12.23 -14.51 12.58
CA ALA A 76 12.33 -15.72 13.37
C ALA A 76 11.60 -16.88 12.69
N TRP A 77 10.41 -16.63 12.13
CA TRP A 77 9.63 -17.60 11.37
C TRP A 77 10.29 -18.03 10.05
N SER A 78 11.03 -17.13 9.38
CA SER A 78 11.69 -17.36 8.08
C SER A 78 13.19 -17.63 8.17
N ARG A 79 13.74 -17.87 9.37
CA ARG A 79 15.19 -17.82 9.62
C ARG A 79 16.02 -18.75 8.74
N ARG A 80 15.51 -19.96 8.41
CA ARG A 80 16.24 -20.94 7.59
C ARG A 80 16.31 -20.51 6.12
N GLU A 81 15.31 -19.80 5.65
CA GLU A 81 15.09 -19.43 4.26
C GLU A 81 15.76 -18.10 3.94
N THR A 82 15.76 -17.15 4.87
CA THR A 82 16.48 -15.87 4.71
C THR A 82 17.98 -16.09 4.50
N ALA A 83 18.57 -17.07 5.20
CA ALA A 83 19.98 -17.43 5.04
C ALA A 83 20.32 -18.00 3.65
N ALA A 84 19.31 -18.48 2.91
CA ALA A 84 19.50 -19.08 1.59
C ALA A 84 19.40 -18.06 0.44
N ILE A 85 19.17 -16.78 0.73
CA ILE A 85 18.97 -15.76 -0.30
C ILE A 85 20.32 -15.25 -0.77
N ASP A 86 20.75 -15.74 -1.92
CA ASP A 86 21.96 -15.27 -2.58
C ASP A 86 21.70 -13.95 -3.34
N PHE A 87 21.81 -12.84 -2.62
CA PHE A 87 21.69 -11.50 -3.18
C PHE A 87 22.74 -11.25 -4.28
N ARG A 88 23.96 -11.77 -4.10
CA ARG A 88 25.03 -11.62 -5.09
C ARG A 88 24.66 -12.31 -6.40
N ALA A 89 24.10 -13.52 -6.34
CA ALA A 89 23.62 -14.21 -7.53
C ALA A 89 22.42 -13.49 -8.17
N ALA A 90 21.51 -12.91 -7.38
CA ALA A 90 20.41 -12.11 -7.92
C ALA A 90 20.90 -10.88 -8.68
N VAL A 91 21.81 -10.11 -8.09
CA VAL A 91 22.47 -8.96 -8.73
C VAL A 91 23.27 -9.40 -9.96
N GLY A 92 23.97 -10.53 -9.89
CA GLY A 92 24.71 -11.12 -11.00
C GLY A 92 23.79 -11.45 -12.19
N ARG A 93 22.65 -12.11 -11.94
CA ARG A 93 21.65 -12.42 -12.98
C ARG A 93 21.07 -11.16 -13.61
N ALA A 94 20.73 -10.15 -12.81
CA ALA A 94 20.25 -8.88 -13.31
C ALA A 94 21.32 -8.20 -14.20
N GLY A 95 22.58 -8.16 -13.74
CA GLY A 95 23.69 -7.61 -14.50
C GLY A 95 23.94 -8.33 -15.82
N THR A 96 23.89 -9.67 -15.84
CA THR A 96 24.00 -10.47 -17.07
C THR A 96 22.84 -10.18 -18.02
N PHE A 97 21.61 -10.07 -17.51
CA PHE A 97 20.43 -9.74 -18.31
C PHE A 97 20.56 -8.36 -18.97
N LEU A 98 20.97 -7.35 -18.21
CA LEU A 98 21.20 -5.99 -18.73
C LEU A 98 22.30 -5.93 -19.80
N LYS A 99 23.34 -6.76 -19.66
CA LYS A 99 24.41 -6.86 -20.66
C LYS A 99 23.95 -7.60 -21.92
N SER A 100 23.06 -8.59 -21.79
CA SER A 100 22.57 -9.37 -22.92
C SER A 100 21.51 -8.64 -23.76
N ASP A 101 20.80 -7.68 -23.17
CA ASP A 101 19.75 -6.92 -23.85
C ASP A 101 19.93 -5.40 -23.67
N PRO A 102 20.59 -4.71 -24.62
CA PRO A 102 20.84 -3.28 -24.52
C PRO A 102 19.56 -2.45 -24.50
N PHE A 103 18.46 -2.97 -25.06
CA PHE A 103 17.18 -2.25 -25.07
C PHE A 103 16.57 -2.17 -23.67
N VAL A 104 16.68 -3.25 -22.88
CA VAL A 104 16.30 -3.24 -21.46
C VAL A 104 17.20 -2.27 -20.69
N GLY A 105 18.51 -2.29 -20.95
CA GLY A 105 19.46 -1.36 -20.33
C GLY A 105 19.09 0.11 -20.59
N VAL A 106 18.79 0.47 -21.84
CA VAL A 106 18.34 1.82 -22.23
C VAL A 106 17.01 2.17 -21.55
N SER A 107 16.04 1.26 -21.53
CA SER A 107 14.73 1.50 -20.92
C SER A 107 14.84 1.79 -19.41
N LEU A 108 15.66 1.01 -18.70
CA LEU A 108 15.92 1.22 -17.28
C LEU A 108 16.75 2.47 -17.02
N PHE A 109 17.70 2.81 -17.91
CA PHE A 109 18.41 4.07 -17.82
C PHE A 109 17.45 5.26 -17.95
N PHE A 110 16.53 5.24 -18.92
CA PHE A 110 15.50 6.28 -19.03
C PHE A 110 14.61 6.35 -17.80
N LEU A 111 14.18 5.20 -17.28
CA LEU A 111 13.40 5.14 -16.04
C LEU A 111 14.17 5.76 -14.87
N LEU A 112 15.46 5.44 -14.74
CA LEU A 112 16.33 5.99 -13.71
C LEU A 112 16.52 7.50 -13.88
N VAL A 113 16.72 8.00 -15.11
CA VAL A 113 16.79 9.44 -15.40
C VAL A 113 15.49 10.13 -15.01
N VAL A 114 14.33 9.54 -15.33
CA VAL A 114 13.03 10.08 -14.91
C VAL A 114 12.94 10.12 -13.39
N VAL A 115 13.30 9.05 -12.68
CA VAL A 115 13.29 9.02 -11.21
C VAL A 115 14.26 10.06 -10.62
N ILE A 116 15.49 10.14 -11.10
CA ILE A 116 16.50 11.12 -10.63
C ILE A 116 16.05 12.54 -10.91
N TRP A 117 15.50 12.81 -12.09
CA TRP A 117 14.95 14.11 -12.42
C TRP A 117 13.78 14.46 -11.49
N ARG A 118 12.93 13.47 -11.20
CA ARG A 118 11.84 13.61 -10.23
C ARG A 118 12.34 13.75 -8.80
N ILE A 119 13.55 13.29 -8.48
CA ILE A 119 14.13 13.48 -7.14
C ILE A 119 14.30 14.97 -6.79
N ARG A 120 14.48 15.84 -7.80
CA ARG A 120 14.52 17.29 -7.54
C ARG A 120 13.22 17.83 -6.95
N PHE A 121 12.08 17.18 -7.24
CA PHE A 121 10.80 17.56 -6.67
C PHE A 121 10.65 17.17 -5.19
N PHE A 122 11.51 16.32 -4.62
CA PHE A 122 11.56 16.15 -3.17
C PHE A 122 11.93 17.46 -2.44
N LEU A 123 12.57 18.40 -3.13
CA LEU A 123 12.96 19.70 -2.59
C LEU A 123 11.91 20.79 -2.80
N HIS A 124 10.84 20.50 -3.55
CA HIS A 124 9.77 21.46 -3.80
C HIS A 124 8.57 21.20 -2.88
N PRO A 125 7.90 22.26 -2.39
CA PRO A 125 6.68 22.11 -1.61
C PRO A 125 5.59 21.44 -2.45
N ASN A 126 4.73 20.64 -1.81
CA ASN A 126 3.66 19.96 -2.53
C ASN A 126 2.63 20.97 -3.04
N ALA A 127 2.45 21.04 -4.36
CA ALA A 127 1.52 21.96 -5.01
C ALA A 127 0.14 21.34 -5.34
N SER A 128 -0.09 20.07 -5.04
CA SER A 128 -1.37 19.42 -5.28
C SER A 128 -2.39 19.84 -4.23
N ILE A 129 -3.54 20.31 -4.71
CA ILE A 129 -4.67 20.71 -3.87
C ILE A 129 -5.05 19.58 -2.91
N ASP A 130 -5.27 18.35 -3.38
CA ASP A 130 -5.67 17.24 -2.49
C ASP A 130 -4.63 16.92 -1.43
N SER A 131 -3.34 17.01 -1.81
CA SER A 131 -2.23 16.74 -0.90
C SER A 131 -2.22 17.75 0.25
N ALA A 132 -2.28 19.04 -0.11
CA ALA A 132 -2.26 20.15 0.83
C ALA A 132 -3.57 20.28 1.61
N TYR A 133 -4.70 19.91 1.02
CA TYR A 133 -6.02 20.10 1.59
C TYR A 133 -6.37 19.04 2.62
N TYR A 134 -6.02 17.76 2.38
CA TYR A 134 -6.37 16.70 3.33
C TYR A 134 -5.34 15.60 3.51
N HIS A 135 -4.60 15.13 2.50
CA HIS A 135 -3.70 13.98 2.74
C HIS A 135 -2.58 14.29 3.74
N ILE A 136 -1.88 15.42 3.58
CA ILE A 136 -0.81 15.85 4.49
C ILE A 136 -1.40 16.33 5.83
N PRO A 137 -2.43 17.21 5.86
CA PRO A 137 -3.04 17.61 7.12
C PRO A 137 -3.55 16.44 7.95
N LEU A 138 -4.18 15.44 7.32
CA LEU A 138 -4.72 14.26 8.00
C LEU A 138 -3.60 13.45 8.67
N ALA A 139 -2.55 13.15 7.92
CA ALA A 139 -1.37 12.45 8.44
C ALA A 139 -0.68 13.24 9.58
N LEU A 140 -0.55 14.56 9.42
CA LEU A 140 0.04 15.42 10.43
C LEU A 140 -0.82 15.51 11.69
N ASN A 141 -2.14 15.54 11.54
CA ASN A 141 -3.07 15.54 12.67
C ASN A 141 -2.93 14.24 13.46
N TRP A 142 -2.98 13.08 12.80
CA TRP A 142 -2.76 11.79 13.48
C TRP A 142 -1.40 11.71 14.18
N TYR A 143 -0.36 12.26 13.54
CA TYR A 143 0.97 12.33 14.11
C TYR A 143 1.02 13.18 15.39
N LYS A 144 0.35 14.33 15.40
CA LYS A 144 0.34 15.27 16.54
C LYS A 144 -0.58 14.83 17.67
N GLU A 145 -1.79 14.41 17.34
CA GLU A 145 -2.83 14.05 18.32
C GLU A 145 -2.63 12.63 18.89
N GLY A 146 -1.79 11.81 18.26
CA GLY A 146 -1.56 10.45 18.72
C GLY A 146 -2.78 9.54 18.56
N THR A 147 -3.66 9.84 17.60
CA THR A 147 -4.88 9.07 17.35
C THR A 147 -5.38 9.22 15.92
N ILE A 148 -6.05 8.19 15.38
CA ILE A 148 -6.77 8.29 14.09
C ILE A 148 -8.24 8.63 14.25
N TRP A 149 -8.74 8.67 15.49
CA TRP A 149 -10.16 8.77 15.80
C TRP A 149 -10.71 10.15 15.49
N TRP A 150 -10.04 11.21 15.95
CA TRP A 150 -10.54 12.57 15.80
C TRP A 150 -9.55 13.40 15.00
N THR A 151 -10.06 14.14 14.02
CA THR A 151 -9.28 15.13 13.30
C THR A 151 -10.21 16.21 12.75
N GLN A 152 -9.73 17.44 12.79
CA GLN A 152 -10.43 18.62 12.28
C GLN A 152 -10.20 18.83 10.78
N THR A 153 -9.54 17.88 10.12
CA THR A 153 -9.21 18.00 8.70
C THR A 153 -10.42 17.59 7.84
N PRO A 154 -10.62 18.24 6.68
CA PRO A 154 -11.54 17.73 5.67
C PRO A 154 -11.26 16.25 5.37
N TYR A 155 -12.30 15.50 5.01
CA TYR A 155 -12.20 14.09 4.65
C TYR A 155 -11.58 13.18 5.73
N TRP A 156 -11.63 13.58 7.00
CA TRP A 156 -11.10 12.81 8.13
C TRP A 156 -11.62 11.37 8.22
N SER A 157 -12.84 11.17 7.74
CA SER A 157 -13.56 9.91 7.72
C SER A 157 -13.07 8.95 6.63
N TYR A 158 -12.20 9.38 5.72
CA TYR A 158 -11.69 8.52 4.66
C TYR A 158 -10.73 7.48 5.23
N PHE A 159 -10.63 6.36 4.52
CA PHE A 159 -9.75 5.26 4.88
C PHE A 159 -8.31 5.65 4.51
N GLY A 160 -7.37 5.37 5.42
CA GLY A 160 -6.10 6.09 5.50
C GLY A 160 -4.82 5.30 5.22
N ASN A 161 -4.89 4.11 4.59
CA ASN A 161 -3.70 3.27 4.43
C ASN A 161 -2.58 3.96 3.63
N GLY A 162 -2.92 4.74 2.61
CA GLY A 162 -1.90 5.51 1.87
C GLY A 162 -1.25 6.56 2.75
N GLU A 163 -2.03 7.23 3.59
CA GLU A 163 -1.64 8.33 4.47
C GLU A 163 -0.82 7.82 5.66
N MET A 164 -1.00 6.56 6.09
CA MET A 164 -0.09 5.92 7.05
C MET A 164 1.36 5.85 6.54
N LEU A 165 1.59 5.81 5.22
CA LEU A 165 2.93 5.92 4.66
C LEU A 165 3.48 7.35 4.78
N ILE A 166 2.63 8.39 4.75
CA ILE A 166 3.03 9.78 5.04
C ILE A 166 3.45 9.89 6.50
N VAL A 167 2.62 9.36 7.41
CA VAL A 167 2.90 9.33 8.84
C VAL A 167 4.23 8.63 9.11
N TRP A 168 4.49 7.50 8.46
CA TRP A 168 5.76 6.78 8.57
C TRP A 168 6.96 7.61 8.13
N SER A 169 6.81 8.43 7.09
CA SER A 169 7.84 9.38 6.65
C SER A 169 8.05 10.55 7.60
N LEU A 170 7.07 10.92 8.43
CA LEU A 170 7.22 11.98 9.43
C LEU A 170 8.07 11.52 10.64
N ILE A 171 8.04 10.24 10.99
CA ILE A 171 8.71 9.67 12.19
C ILE A 171 10.18 10.10 12.39
N PRO A 172 11.09 10.05 11.40
CA PRO A 172 12.52 10.28 11.65
C PRO A 172 12.87 11.71 12.07
N PHE A 173 12.08 12.71 11.66
CA PHE A 173 12.39 14.14 11.85
C PHE A 173 11.25 14.94 12.49
N GLY A 174 10.04 14.37 12.59
CA GLY A 174 8.84 15.09 12.97
C GLY A 174 8.46 16.23 12.01
N ALA A 175 8.97 16.18 10.79
CA ALA A 175 8.85 17.22 9.77
C ALA A 175 8.55 16.60 8.40
N ASP A 176 8.10 17.42 7.47
CA ASP A 176 7.67 17.03 6.13
C ASP A 176 8.83 16.64 5.19
N LEU A 177 10.09 16.70 5.62
CA LEU A 177 11.26 16.46 4.78
C LEU A 177 11.19 15.16 3.95
N LEU A 178 10.61 14.09 4.50
CA LEU A 178 10.52 12.79 3.83
C LEU A 178 9.11 12.43 3.32
N ILE A 179 8.10 13.30 3.43
CA ILE A 179 6.71 12.92 3.07
C ILE A 179 6.58 12.60 1.59
N ASN A 180 7.42 13.22 0.76
CA ASN A 180 7.50 12.92 -0.65
C ASN A 180 7.95 11.45 -0.91
N LEU A 181 8.61 10.78 0.04
CA LEU A 181 9.00 9.36 -0.09
C LEU A 181 7.79 8.41 -0.07
N GLN A 182 6.60 8.85 0.32
CA GLN A 182 5.39 8.03 0.42
C GLN A 182 5.19 7.15 -0.83
N SER A 183 5.21 7.76 -2.00
CA SER A 183 5.00 7.07 -3.28
C SER A 183 6.18 6.19 -3.67
N LEU A 184 7.40 6.47 -3.18
CA LEU A 184 8.57 5.62 -3.42
C LEU A 184 8.50 4.28 -2.68
N PHE A 185 7.71 4.16 -1.60
CA PHE A 185 7.50 2.87 -0.95
C PHE A 185 6.70 1.89 -1.82
N VAL A 186 5.86 2.40 -2.72
CA VAL A 186 4.93 1.59 -3.54
C VAL A 186 5.21 1.62 -5.03
N TRP A 187 5.98 2.58 -5.53
CA TRP A 187 6.35 2.61 -6.94
C TRP A 187 7.16 1.38 -7.39
N PRO A 188 8.13 0.86 -6.61
CA PRO A 188 8.77 -0.41 -6.94
C PRO A 188 7.77 -1.56 -7.03
N LEU A 189 6.73 -1.59 -6.17
CA LEU A 189 5.66 -2.57 -6.26
C LEU A 189 4.87 -2.42 -7.56
N PHE A 190 4.49 -1.20 -7.94
CA PHE A 190 3.81 -0.92 -9.20
C PHE A 190 4.62 -1.45 -10.40
N CYS A 191 5.91 -1.13 -10.46
CA CYS A 191 6.80 -1.59 -11.53
C CYS A 191 6.96 -3.12 -11.52
N ALA A 192 7.23 -3.74 -10.37
CA ALA A 192 7.39 -5.19 -10.26
C ALA A 192 6.10 -5.94 -10.61
N ALA A 193 4.94 -5.43 -10.18
CA ALA A 193 3.65 -6.01 -10.50
C ALA A 193 3.31 -5.85 -12.00
N THR A 194 3.61 -4.70 -12.61
CA THR A 194 3.45 -4.47 -14.06
C THR A 194 4.32 -5.42 -14.87
N PHE A 195 5.58 -5.61 -14.48
CA PHE A 195 6.46 -6.58 -15.11
C PHE A 195 5.90 -8.00 -15.00
N THR A 196 5.51 -8.38 -13.79
CA THR A 196 5.08 -9.75 -13.48
C THR A 196 3.74 -10.09 -14.15
N VAL A 197 2.77 -9.18 -14.16
CA VAL A 197 1.48 -9.41 -14.84
C VAL A 197 1.71 -9.60 -16.34
N THR A 198 2.58 -8.78 -16.95
CA THR A 198 2.93 -8.89 -18.38
C THR A 198 3.62 -10.22 -18.69
N ARG A 199 4.47 -10.73 -17.79
CA ARG A 199 5.07 -12.07 -17.92
C ARG A 199 4.03 -13.18 -17.78
N LEU A 200 3.08 -13.05 -16.86
CA LEU A 200 2.03 -14.04 -16.63
C LEU A 200 1.03 -14.13 -17.79
N THR A 201 0.90 -13.09 -18.62
CA THR A 201 0.12 -13.15 -19.87
C THR A 201 0.88 -13.79 -21.04
N GLY A 202 2.10 -14.29 -20.82
CA GLY A 202 2.88 -15.04 -21.82
C GLY A 202 3.83 -14.19 -22.68
N LEU A 203 3.87 -12.86 -22.48
CA LEU A 203 4.81 -11.98 -23.19
C LEU A 203 6.22 -12.13 -22.63
N ASP A 204 7.24 -12.03 -23.48
CA ASP A 204 8.65 -12.22 -23.09
C ASP A 204 9.18 -11.15 -22.11
N ALA A 205 10.38 -11.38 -21.56
CA ALA A 205 10.99 -10.51 -20.57
C ALA A 205 11.35 -9.12 -21.10
N ARG A 206 11.67 -9.00 -22.39
CA ARG A 206 12.00 -7.72 -23.03
C ARG A 206 10.74 -6.90 -23.19
N THR A 207 9.65 -7.49 -23.70
CA THR A 207 8.35 -6.81 -23.77
C THR A 207 7.84 -6.41 -22.38
N ALA A 208 7.95 -7.29 -21.39
CA ALA A 208 7.56 -6.97 -20.02
C ALA A 208 8.37 -5.80 -19.43
N ALA A 209 9.69 -5.77 -19.66
CA ALA A 209 10.54 -4.67 -19.23
C ALA A 209 10.17 -3.36 -19.94
N PHE A 210 9.90 -3.40 -21.25
CA PHE A 210 9.45 -2.24 -22.02
C PHE A 210 8.14 -1.68 -21.49
N VAL A 211 7.13 -2.52 -21.31
CA VAL A 211 5.82 -2.15 -20.75
C VAL A 211 6.00 -1.54 -19.37
N THR A 212 6.82 -2.15 -18.52
CA THR A 212 7.09 -1.65 -17.17
C THR A 212 7.76 -0.28 -17.17
N CYS A 213 8.78 -0.08 -18.00
CA CYS A 213 9.46 1.21 -18.12
C CYS A 213 8.53 2.26 -18.73
N GLY A 214 7.72 1.87 -19.71
CA GLY A 214 6.70 2.72 -20.34
C GLY A 214 5.70 3.23 -19.32
N PHE A 215 4.98 2.33 -18.63
CA PHE A 215 4.00 2.68 -17.60
C PHE A 215 4.64 3.39 -16.40
N GLY A 216 5.73 2.84 -15.85
CA GLY A 216 6.42 3.42 -14.70
C GLY A 216 7.04 4.79 -14.97
N GLY A 217 7.38 5.08 -16.24
CA GLY A 217 7.90 6.36 -16.70
C GLY A 217 6.84 7.32 -17.27
N MET A 218 5.57 6.92 -17.34
CA MET A 218 4.51 7.81 -17.81
C MET A 218 4.46 9.09 -16.98
N ARG A 219 4.20 10.22 -17.64
CA ARG A 219 4.10 11.53 -16.97
C ARG A 219 3.16 11.52 -15.78
N VAL A 220 1.98 10.91 -15.93
CA VAL A 220 0.97 10.81 -14.85
C VAL A 220 1.51 10.06 -13.63
N ILE A 221 2.26 8.97 -13.83
CA ILE A 221 2.90 8.23 -12.74
C ILE A 221 4.01 9.10 -12.12
N GLY A 222 4.85 9.71 -12.95
CA GLY A 222 5.91 10.60 -12.48
C GLY A 222 5.42 11.80 -11.66
N GLU A 223 4.26 12.35 -11.98
CA GLU A 223 3.60 13.39 -11.17
C GLU A 223 3.10 12.80 -9.84
N GLN A 224 2.44 11.65 -9.85
CA GLN A 224 1.98 10.97 -8.63
C GLN A 224 3.13 10.58 -7.67
N LEU A 225 4.36 10.38 -8.18
CA LEU A 225 5.52 10.12 -7.33
C LEU A 225 5.92 11.29 -6.44
N THR A 226 5.56 12.51 -6.83
CA THR A 226 5.88 13.74 -6.11
C THR A 226 4.69 14.27 -5.30
N LEU A 227 3.54 13.61 -5.39
CA LEU A 227 2.31 13.99 -4.71
C LEU A 227 2.01 13.04 -3.57
N GLN A 228 1.48 13.56 -2.47
CA GLN A 228 1.06 12.76 -1.32
C GLN A 228 -0.35 12.22 -1.53
N LYS A 229 -0.58 11.57 -2.67
CA LYS A 229 -1.86 10.97 -3.03
C LYS A 229 -1.80 9.46 -2.84
N ASN A 230 -2.96 8.85 -2.59
CA ASN A 230 -3.05 7.40 -2.41
C ASN A 230 -3.34 6.64 -3.71
N ASP A 231 -3.49 7.32 -4.86
CA ASP A 231 -3.84 6.68 -6.13
C ASP A 231 -2.80 5.66 -6.60
N ILE A 232 -1.51 5.99 -6.51
CA ILE A 232 -0.45 5.05 -6.90
C ILE A 232 -0.33 3.87 -5.94
N PHE A 233 -0.58 4.09 -4.65
CA PHE A 233 -0.68 3.01 -3.66
C PHE A 233 -1.80 2.04 -4.04
N VAL A 234 -3.02 2.56 -4.30
CA VAL A 234 -4.18 1.75 -4.68
C VAL A 234 -3.93 1.01 -5.99
N ALA A 235 -3.38 1.68 -7.01
CA ALA A 235 -3.05 1.06 -8.29
C ALA A 235 -2.02 -0.07 -8.15
N ALA A 236 -0.96 0.14 -7.37
CA ALA A 236 0.05 -0.87 -7.10
C ALA A 236 -0.54 -2.09 -6.39
N MET A 237 -1.42 -1.88 -5.41
CA MET A 237 -2.09 -2.95 -4.67
C MET A 237 -3.08 -3.74 -5.55
N ILE A 238 -3.85 -3.09 -6.41
CA ILE A 238 -4.75 -3.78 -7.36
C ILE A 238 -3.95 -4.60 -8.37
N LEU A 239 -2.84 -4.06 -8.90
CA LEU A 239 -1.95 -4.81 -9.78
C LEU A 239 -1.31 -6.00 -9.07
N ALA A 240 -0.85 -5.83 -7.83
CA ALA A 240 -0.32 -6.93 -7.03
C ALA A 240 -1.36 -8.03 -6.78
N ALA A 241 -2.60 -7.65 -6.41
CA ALA A 241 -3.71 -8.59 -6.27
C ALA A 241 -3.97 -9.36 -7.58
N THR A 242 -3.90 -8.67 -8.72
CA THR A 242 -4.06 -9.30 -10.04
C THR A 242 -2.94 -10.30 -10.33
N VAL A 243 -1.67 -9.95 -10.05
CA VAL A 243 -0.51 -10.84 -10.16
C VAL A 243 -0.70 -12.10 -9.31
N PHE A 244 -1.12 -11.95 -8.05
CA PHE A 244 -1.33 -13.09 -7.17
C PHE A 244 -2.54 -13.94 -7.57
N LEU A 245 -3.62 -13.34 -8.08
CA LEU A 245 -4.74 -14.07 -8.66
C LEU A 245 -4.28 -14.92 -9.85
N LEU A 246 -3.58 -14.32 -10.82
CA LEU A 246 -3.06 -15.04 -11.99
C LEU A 246 -2.08 -16.16 -11.60
N ARG A 247 -1.21 -15.92 -10.61
CA ARG A 247 -0.34 -16.97 -10.06
C ARG A 247 -1.15 -18.08 -9.41
N HIS A 248 -2.19 -17.73 -8.64
CA HIS A 248 -3.09 -18.70 -8.01
C HIS A 248 -3.81 -19.56 -9.05
N LEU A 249 -4.23 -19.00 -10.19
CA LEU A 249 -4.77 -19.77 -11.32
C LEU A 249 -3.80 -20.86 -11.80
N LYS A 250 -2.49 -20.56 -11.85
CA LYS A 250 -1.46 -21.44 -12.40
C LYS A 250 -0.98 -22.51 -11.42
N SER A 251 -0.71 -22.14 -10.17
CA SER A 251 0.00 -23.03 -9.22
C SER A 251 -0.58 -23.06 -7.80
N ARG A 252 -1.60 -22.24 -7.49
CA ARG A 252 -2.32 -22.22 -6.20
C ARG A 252 -1.45 -22.12 -4.94
N THR A 253 -0.30 -21.46 -5.03
CA THR A 253 0.73 -21.42 -3.98
C THR A 253 0.29 -20.65 -2.74
N ALA A 254 0.86 -20.95 -1.57
CA ALA A 254 0.59 -20.22 -0.33
C ALA A 254 0.96 -18.74 -0.45
N LEU A 255 2.07 -18.45 -1.15
CA LEU A 255 2.51 -17.10 -1.47
C LEU A 255 1.45 -16.31 -2.24
N ALA A 256 0.83 -16.93 -3.25
CA ALA A 256 -0.24 -16.29 -4.02
C ALA A 256 -1.46 -15.98 -3.14
N ARG A 257 -1.88 -16.91 -2.28
CA ARG A 257 -3.04 -16.72 -1.38
C ARG A 257 -2.82 -15.57 -0.39
N VAL A 258 -1.68 -15.57 0.30
CA VAL A 258 -1.36 -14.55 1.31
C VAL A 258 -1.08 -13.20 0.64
N GLY A 259 -0.35 -13.20 -0.48
CA GLY A 259 -0.07 -11.98 -1.24
C GLY A 259 -1.36 -11.33 -1.76
N PHE A 260 -2.30 -12.14 -2.26
CA PHE A 260 -3.61 -11.67 -2.69
C PHE A 260 -4.38 -11.00 -1.54
N ALA A 261 -4.46 -11.67 -0.38
CA ALA A 261 -5.13 -11.14 0.81
C ALA A 261 -4.56 -9.79 1.27
N LEU A 262 -3.23 -9.68 1.36
CA LEU A 262 -2.55 -8.44 1.74
C LEU A 262 -2.81 -7.32 0.74
N ALA A 263 -2.73 -7.61 -0.56
CA ALA A 263 -2.96 -6.63 -1.61
C ALA A 263 -4.41 -6.10 -1.63
N ILE A 264 -5.40 -7.00 -1.51
CA ILE A 264 -6.81 -6.63 -1.43
C ILE A 264 -7.08 -5.76 -0.20
N ALA A 265 -6.62 -6.18 0.98
CA ALA A 265 -6.83 -5.42 2.21
C ALA A 265 -6.10 -4.07 2.19
N GLY A 266 -4.89 -4.03 1.62
CA GLY A 266 -4.15 -2.80 1.37
C GLY A 266 -4.96 -1.81 0.56
N ALA A 267 -5.44 -2.20 -0.63
CA ALA A 267 -6.26 -1.35 -1.50
C ALA A 267 -7.58 -0.93 -0.85
N ALA A 268 -8.29 -1.88 -0.22
CA ALA A 268 -9.57 -1.63 0.43
C ALA A 268 -9.46 -0.59 1.55
N GLY A 269 -8.35 -0.63 2.29
CA GLY A 269 -8.05 0.31 3.38
C GLY A 269 -7.51 1.66 2.93
N ALA A 270 -7.33 1.90 1.62
CA ALA A 270 -6.90 3.19 1.09
C ALA A 270 -8.01 3.94 0.35
N LYS A 271 -8.92 3.26 -0.35
CA LYS A 271 -9.96 3.93 -1.14
C LYS A 271 -11.21 3.08 -1.28
N VAL A 272 -12.32 3.53 -0.69
CA VAL A 272 -13.60 2.80 -0.75
C VAL A 272 -14.13 2.70 -2.19
N LEU A 273 -13.83 3.67 -3.05
CA LEU A 273 -14.27 3.69 -4.45
C LEU A 273 -13.79 2.47 -5.25
N VAL A 274 -12.69 1.82 -4.87
CA VAL A 274 -12.20 0.64 -5.59
C VAL A 274 -12.85 -0.68 -5.16
N TRP A 275 -13.70 -0.67 -4.14
CA TRP A 275 -14.32 -1.88 -3.60
C TRP A 275 -15.09 -2.73 -4.62
N PRO A 276 -15.80 -2.18 -5.63
CA PRO A 276 -16.41 -3.00 -6.68
C PRO A 276 -15.38 -3.84 -7.46
N ILE A 277 -14.21 -3.26 -7.78
CA ILE A 277 -13.11 -3.96 -8.46
C ILE A 277 -12.55 -5.03 -7.53
N LEU A 278 -12.35 -4.72 -6.25
CA LEU A 278 -11.84 -5.67 -5.26
C LEU A 278 -12.82 -6.84 -5.04
N ALA A 279 -14.12 -6.57 -4.99
CA ALA A 279 -15.16 -7.58 -4.86
C ALA A 279 -15.13 -8.54 -6.06
N PHE A 280 -14.97 -8.01 -7.28
CA PHE A 280 -14.78 -8.84 -8.47
C PHE A 280 -13.53 -9.73 -8.37
N LEU A 281 -12.38 -9.18 -7.97
CA LEU A 281 -11.15 -9.95 -7.80
C LEU A 281 -11.28 -11.04 -6.73
N VAL A 282 -11.90 -10.72 -5.59
CA VAL A 282 -12.14 -11.66 -4.48
C VAL A 282 -13.09 -12.77 -4.94
N ALA A 283 -14.16 -12.44 -5.65
CA ALA A 283 -15.07 -13.44 -6.21
C ALA A 283 -14.35 -14.35 -7.21
N ALA A 284 -13.58 -13.80 -8.16
CA ALA A 284 -12.80 -14.57 -9.11
C ALA A 284 -11.80 -15.50 -8.42
N PHE A 285 -11.11 -15.01 -7.39
CA PHE A 285 -10.18 -15.80 -6.58
C PHE A 285 -10.88 -17.00 -5.92
N PHE A 286 -12.00 -16.77 -5.24
CA PHE A 286 -12.73 -17.84 -4.55
C PHE A 286 -13.38 -18.82 -5.51
N VAL A 287 -13.88 -18.39 -6.68
CA VAL A 287 -14.38 -19.31 -7.71
C VAL A 287 -13.30 -20.31 -8.13
N VAL A 288 -12.06 -19.84 -8.27
CA VAL A 288 -10.91 -20.70 -8.65
C VAL A 288 -10.49 -21.60 -7.51
N ASP A 289 -10.47 -21.07 -6.29
CA ASP A 289 -10.07 -21.81 -5.09
C ASP A 289 -11.07 -22.94 -4.78
N PHE A 290 -12.37 -22.66 -4.86
CA PHE A 290 -13.44 -23.66 -4.64
C PHE A 290 -13.53 -24.73 -5.75
N ARG A 291 -13.13 -24.40 -6.98
CA ARG A 291 -13.04 -25.40 -8.07
C ARG A 291 -11.81 -26.30 -7.96
N GLY A 292 -10.86 -25.99 -7.07
CA GLY A 292 -9.72 -26.86 -6.82
C GLY A 292 -10.12 -28.07 -5.97
N THR A 293 -9.76 -29.27 -6.41
CA THR A 293 -9.90 -30.53 -5.64
C THR A 293 -8.90 -30.64 -4.48
N GLY A 294 -8.45 -29.50 -3.93
CA GLY A 294 -7.47 -29.47 -2.86
C GLY A 294 -8.06 -29.98 -1.56
N GLU A 295 -7.90 -31.27 -1.29
CA GLU A 295 -8.21 -31.85 0.02
C GLU A 295 -7.18 -31.37 1.06
N GLY A 296 -7.65 -30.89 2.23
CA GLY A 296 -6.81 -30.61 3.40
C GLY A 296 -6.74 -29.15 3.88
N LYS A 297 -5.83 -28.91 4.84
CA LYS A 297 -5.70 -27.65 5.61
C LYS A 297 -5.42 -26.41 4.74
N SER A 298 -4.92 -26.60 3.52
CA SER A 298 -4.60 -25.52 2.58
C SER A 298 -5.83 -24.67 2.20
N LYS A 299 -7.03 -25.27 2.17
CA LYS A 299 -8.28 -24.58 1.78
C LYS A 299 -8.66 -23.41 2.70
N TRP A 300 -8.21 -23.42 3.95
CA TRP A 300 -8.51 -22.36 4.91
C TRP A 300 -7.49 -21.22 4.90
N LEU A 301 -6.34 -21.40 4.24
CA LEU A 301 -5.27 -20.40 4.26
C LEU A 301 -5.71 -19.09 3.61
N ALA A 302 -6.37 -19.13 2.44
CA ALA A 302 -6.81 -17.91 1.76
C ALA A 302 -7.90 -17.15 2.54
N PRO A 303 -9.01 -17.80 2.99
CA PRO A 303 -9.98 -17.14 3.88
C PRO A 303 -9.34 -16.57 5.14
N ALA A 304 -8.48 -17.34 5.82
CA ALA A 304 -7.83 -16.89 7.06
C ALA A 304 -6.91 -15.69 6.80
N ALA A 305 -6.10 -15.74 5.75
CA ALA A 305 -5.24 -14.62 5.36
C ALA A 305 -6.06 -13.37 5.04
N LEU A 306 -7.16 -13.51 4.29
CA LEU A 306 -8.04 -12.39 3.94
C LEU A 306 -8.68 -11.77 5.19
N VAL A 307 -9.21 -12.59 6.09
CA VAL A 307 -9.80 -12.12 7.36
C VAL A 307 -8.76 -11.40 8.20
N VAL A 308 -7.58 -12.00 8.41
CA VAL A 308 -6.51 -11.40 9.22
C VAL A 308 -6.04 -10.08 8.59
N SER A 309 -5.77 -10.04 7.28
CA SER A 309 -5.37 -8.81 6.60
C SER A 309 -6.45 -7.74 6.67
N TYR A 310 -7.72 -8.10 6.54
CA TYR A 310 -8.84 -7.16 6.65
C TYR A 310 -8.97 -6.59 8.08
N LEU A 311 -8.90 -7.45 9.09
CA LEU A 311 -8.96 -7.05 10.51
C LEU A 311 -7.82 -6.08 10.88
N VAL A 312 -6.65 -6.25 10.27
CA VAL A 312 -5.48 -5.40 10.56
C VAL A 312 -5.49 -4.11 9.73
N LEU A 313 -5.83 -4.17 8.44
CA LEU A 313 -5.62 -3.06 7.50
C LEU A 313 -6.89 -2.29 7.10
N VAL A 314 -8.08 -2.80 7.42
CA VAL A 314 -9.35 -2.21 6.98
C VAL A 314 -10.28 -1.97 8.16
N PHE A 315 -10.46 -2.97 9.01
CA PHE A 315 -11.40 -2.93 10.13
C PHE A 315 -11.21 -1.74 11.08
N PRO A 316 -9.98 -1.28 11.41
CA PRO A 316 -9.81 -0.11 12.28
C PRO A 316 -10.49 1.15 11.73
N TRP A 317 -10.45 1.36 10.41
CA TRP A 317 -11.15 2.47 9.76
C TRP A 317 -12.66 2.33 9.85
N MET A 318 -13.17 1.12 9.67
CA MET A 318 -14.60 0.84 9.77
C MET A 318 -15.13 0.99 11.19
N LEU A 319 -14.38 0.49 12.16
CA LEU A 319 -14.70 0.64 13.58
C LEU A 319 -14.76 2.11 13.94
N ARG A 320 -13.73 2.89 13.57
CA ARG A 320 -13.71 4.34 13.76
C ARG A 320 -14.94 5.00 13.16
N ASN A 321 -15.19 4.79 11.87
CA ASN A 321 -16.29 5.47 11.18
C ASN A 321 -17.67 5.02 11.70
N GLY A 322 -17.81 3.74 12.07
CA GLY A 322 -19.03 3.20 12.67
C GLY A 322 -19.35 3.84 14.02
N VAL A 323 -18.33 4.04 14.88
CA VAL A 323 -18.50 4.71 16.18
C VAL A 323 -18.77 6.20 16.03
N LEU A 324 -18.05 6.88 15.13
CA LEU A 324 -18.08 8.35 15.05
C LEU A 324 -19.19 8.91 14.18
N ILE A 325 -19.58 8.19 13.12
CA ILE A 325 -20.50 8.66 12.08
C ILE A 325 -21.76 7.77 12.02
N GLY A 326 -21.71 6.57 12.62
CA GLY A 326 -22.75 5.56 12.42
C GLY A 326 -22.71 4.90 11.04
N ASN A 327 -21.69 5.16 10.22
CA ASN A 327 -21.49 4.53 8.91
C ASN A 327 -20.07 3.96 8.79
N PRO A 328 -19.88 2.63 8.91
CA PRO A 328 -18.55 2.01 8.89
C PRO A 328 -17.84 2.13 7.55
N VAL A 329 -18.54 2.37 6.44
CA VAL A 329 -17.96 2.42 5.09
C VAL A 329 -17.94 3.82 4.49
N HIS A 330 -18.18 4.85 5.31
CA HIS A 330 -18.15 6.25 4.88
C HIS A 330 -16.82 6.57 4.17
N PRO A 331 -16.83 7.32 3.04
CA PRO A 331 -17.95 8.12 2.49
C PRO A 331 -18.94 7.35 1.62
N ALA A 332 -18.80 6.03 1.44
CA ALA A 332 -19.78 5.30 0.66
C ALA A 332 -21.16 5.34 1.35
N PRO A 333 -22.25 5.45 0.56
CA PRO A 333 -23.59 5.41 1.11
C PRO A 333 -23.84 4.08 1.84
N TRP A 334 -24.40 4.15 3.04
CA TRP A 334 -24.75 2.97 3.85
C TRP A 334 -26.24 2.97 4.17
N PRO A 335 -26.99 1.92 3.75
CA PRO A 335 -28.39 1.76 4.12
C PRO A 335 -28.53 1.72 5.65
N GLY A 336 -29.07 2.78 6.25
CA GLY A 336 -29.26 2.89 7.70
C GLY A 336 -28.59 4.10 8.36
N ALA A 337 -27.72 4.84 7.67
CA ALA A 337 -27.12 6.07 8.20
C ALA A 337 -28.20 7.12 8.59
N GLU A 338 -29.31 7.15 7.85
CA GLU A 338 -30.47 8.02 8.12
C GLU A 338 -31.16 7.70 9.45
N LYS A 339 -31.13 6.43 9.90
CA LYS A 339 -31.87 5.99 11.10
C LYS A 339 -31.18 6.34 12.41
N ILE A 340 -29.89 6.68 12.39
CA ILE A 340 -29.09 6.93 13.60
C ILE A 340 -29.17 8.41 14.02
N GLY A 341 -29.83 9.30 13.25
CA GLY A 341 -30.01 10.70 13.64
C GLY A 341 -28.73 11.54 13.66
N ILE A 342 -27.58 10.96 13.30
CA ILE A 342 -26.27 11.63 13.15
C ILE A 342 -26.19 12.39 11.80
N GLY A 343 -27.30 12.48 11.06
CA GLY A 343 -27.42 13.16 9.76
C GLY A 343 -27.35 14.69 9.80
N ARG A 344 -27.00 15.32 10.93
CA ARG A 344 -26.56 16.73 10.85
C ARG A 344 -25.13 16.71 10.33
N PRO A 345 -24.79 17.43 9.25
CA PRO A 345 -23.40 17.64 8.90
C PRO A 345 -22.72 18.13 10.18
N VAL A 346 -21.60 17.52 10.57
CA VAL A 346 -20.72 18.07 11.63
C VAL A 346 -19.97 19.31 11.08
N TRP A 347 -20.29 19.73 9.85
CA TRP A 347 -19.75 20.87 9.12
C TRP A 347 -20.66 22.13 9.03
N PRO A 348 -21.71 22.40 9.84
CA PRO A 348 -22.49 23.62 9.65
C PRO A 348 -21.68 24.88 10.02
N GLU A 349 -20.54 24.72 10.68
CA GLU A 349 -19.78 25.82 11.28
C GLU A 349 -18.45 26.13 10.56
N THR A 350 -18.02 25.33 9.57
CA THR A 350 -16.88 25.75 8.74
C THR A 350 -17.34 26.80 7.74
N LEU A 351 -16.72 27.98 7.79
CA LEU A 351 -16.93 29.17 6.95
C LEU A 351 -17.24 28.85 5.47
N MET A 352 -16.61 27.82 4.89
CA MET A 352 -16.81 27.41 3.49
C MET A 352 -18.18 26.80 3.18
N ALA A 353 -18.84 26.15 4.14
CA ALA A 353 -20.21 25.63 3.95
C ALA A 353 -21.26 26.76 3.92
N ASN A 354 -20.95 27.92 4.51
CA ASN A 354 -21.78 29.13 4.42
C ASN A 354 -21.47 29.94 3.15
N ILE A 355 -20.23 29.92 2.65
CA ILE A 355 -19.86 30.66 1.42
C ILE A 355 -20.49 30.03 0.16
N THR A 356 -20.68 28.71 0.11
CA THR A 356 -21.21 28.05 -1.09
C THR A 356 -22.73 28.12 -1.24
N ASN A 357 -23.50 28.46 -0.20
CA ASN A 357 -24.97 28.43 -0.27
C ASN A 357 -25.66 29.80 -0.37
N THR A 358 -24.98 30.92 -0.10
CA THR A 358 -25.63 32.25 -0.18
C THR A 358 -24.87 33.32 -0.98
N ASP A 359 -23.54 33.25 -1.12
CA ASP A 359 -22.78 34.42 -1.60
C ASP A 359 -22.22 34.32 -3.02
N ILE A 360 -22.25 33.13 -3.66
CA ILE A 360 -21.75 32.97 -5.04
C ILE A 360 -22.82 33.30 -6.09
N LEU A 361 -24.11 33.35 -5.71
CA LEU A 361 -25.21 33.72 -6.62
C LEU A 361 -25.53 35.23 -6.60
N SER A 362 -24.83 36.05 -5.82
CA SER A 362 -25.04 37.51 -5.74
C SER A 362 -23.89 38.35 -6.32
N LEU A 363 -22.93 37.73 -7.00
CA LEU A 363 -21.81 38.42 -7.67
C LEU A 363 -21.82 38.23 -9.20
N GLY A 364 -22.99 37.93 -9.77
CA GLY A 364 -23.24 37.91 -11.22
C GLY A 364 -24.18 39.03 -11.63
#